data_AF-A0A7C4SHF0-F1
#
_entry.id   AF-A0A7C4SHF0-F1
#
_cell.length_a   1.000
_cell.length_b   1.000
_cell.length_c   1.000
_cell.angle_alpha   90.00
_cell.angle_beta   90.00
_cell.angle_gamma   90.00
#
_symmetry.space_group_name_H-M   'P 1'
#
loop_
_entity.id
_entity.type
_entity.pdbx_description
1 polymer ?
#
loop_
_entity_poly.entity_id
_entity_poly.type
_entity_poly.pdbx_seq_one_letter_code
_entity_poly.pdbx_strand_id
1 'polypeptide(L)' 'MKLGKVFGLFLMLLSIILATFYATWFFGFIKGLDPELAVKVPILIIVLFFFFVVGWTGYVMYTTPMPRSLRKG' A
#
# COMPACT_ATOMS: atom_id res chain seq x y z
N MET A 1 11.29 -18.97 3.34
CA MET A 1 10.58 -18.30 2.22
C MET A 1 11.56 -17.36 1.52
N LYS A 2 11.49 -17.24 0.19
CA LYS A 2 12.39 -16.34 -0.56
C LYS A 2 12.14 -14.88 -0.14
N LEU A 3 13.20 -14.13 0.17
CA LEU A 3 13.14 -12.76 0.73
C LEU A 3 12.19 -11.84 -0.05
N GLY A 4 12.20 -11.91 -1.39
CA GLY A 4 11.31 -11.12 -2.24
C GLY A 4 9.82 -11.40 -2.05
N LYS A 5 9.43 -12.64 -1.70
CA LYS A 5 8.01 -12.95 -1.41
C LYS A 5 7.57 -12.40 -0.06
N VAL A 6 8.44 -12.48 0.95
CA VAL A 6 8.16 -11.92 2.28
C VAL A 6 8.05 -10.40 2.20
N PHE A 7 8.94 -9.78 1.43
CA PHE A 7 8.91 -8.35 1.18
C PHE A 7 7.66 -7.92 0.40
N GLY A 8 7.28 -8.68 -0.63
CA GLY A 8 6.04 -8.43 -1.38
C GLY A 8 4.78 -8.50 -0.49
N LEU A 9 4.69 -9.51 0.38
CA LEU A 9 3.60 -9.63 1.35
C LEU A 9 3.58 -8.46 2.35
N PHE A 10 4.77 -8.07 2.84
CA PHE A 10 4.90 -6.92 3.74
C PHE A 10 4.41 -5.62 3.10
N LEU A 11 4.84 -5.32 1.86
CA LEU A 11 4.38 -4.14 1.12
C LEU A 11 2.86 -4.15 0.91
N MET A 12 2.30 -5.32 0.60
CA MET A 12 0.86 -5.46 0.41
C MET A 12 0.10 -5.13 1.71
N LEU A 13 0.49 -5.72 2.84
CA LEU A 13 -0.13 -5.45 4.13
C LEU A 13 0.07 -3.99 4.57
N LEU A 14 1.27 -3.45 4.41
CA LEU A 14 1.59 -2.08 4.77
C LEU A 14 0.73 -1.09 3.99
N SER A 15 0.51 -1.32 2.69
CA SER A 15 -0.33 -0.47 1.86
C SER A 15 -1.78 -0.42 2.35
N ILE A 16 -2.34 -1.56 2.76
CA ILE A 16 -3.71 -1.68 3.25
C ILE A 16 -3.84 -0.95 4.59
N ILE A 17 -2.89 -1.15 5.49
CA ILE A 17 -2.86 -0.49 6.80
C ILE A 17 -2.79 1.03 6.63
N LEU A 18 -1.87 1.52 5.80
CA LEU A 18 -1.69 2.95 5.56
C LEU A 18 -2.89 3.58 4.84
N ALA A 19 -3.47 2.89 3.85
CA ALA A 19 -4.68 3.36 3.17
C ALA A 19 -5.86 3.48 4.15
N THR A 20 -6.03 2.48 5.01
CA THR A 20 -7.10 2.47 6.03
C THR A 20 -6.88 3.59 7.05
N PHE A 21 -5.65 3.74 7.55
CA PHE A 21 -5.28 4.81 8.47
C PHE A 21 -5.52 6.20 7.85
N TYR A 22 -5.05 6.41 6.61
CA TYR A 22 -5.22 7.68 5.90
C TYR A 22 -6.68 8.00 5.62
N ALA A 23 -7.49 7.02 5.22
CA ALA A 23 -8.93 7.21 5.03
C ALA A 23 -9.63 7.55 6.36
N THR A 24 -9.31 6.82 7.43
CA THR A 24 -9.90 7.05 8.77
C THR A 24 -9.53 8.44 9.29
N TRP A 25 -8.30 8.87 9.06
CA TRP A 25 -7.82 10.22 9.34
C TRP A 25 -8.56 11.27 8.50
N PHE A 26 -8.68 11.05 7.19
CA PHE A 26 -9.31 11.98 6.26
C PHE A 26 -10.76 12.27 6.62
N PHE A 27 -11.53 11.24 6.99
CA PHE A 27 -12.93 11.39 7.38
C PHE A 27 -13.11 11.93 8.81
N GLY A 28 -12.03 12.29 9.51
CA GLY A 28 -12.10 12.88 10.85
C GLY A 28 -12.53 11.90 11.94
N PHE A 29 -12.49 10.58 11.68
CA PHE A 29 -12.73 9.56 12.71
C PHE A 29 -11.60 9.51 13.75
N ILE A 30 -10.45 10.13 13.46
CA ILE A 30 -9.34 10.35 14.40
C ILE A 30 -9.45 11.78 14.96
N LYS A 31 -9.90 11.91 16.21
CA LYS A 31 -10.00 13.20 16.91
C LYS A 31 -8.59 13.76 17.17
N GLY A 32 -8.30 14.97 16.66
CA GLY A 32 -7.04 15.69 16.93
C GLY A 32 -6.29 16.23 15.70
N LEU A 33 -6.78 15.97 14.48
CA LEU A 33 -6.25 16.56 13.25
C LEU A 33 -7.40 17.18 12.45
N ASP A 34 -7.54 18.50 12.52
CA ASP A 34 -8.65 19.24 11.90
C ASP A 34 -8.58 19.19 10.35
N PRO A 35 -9.60 18.65 9.65
CA PRO A 35 -9.63 18.64 8.21
C PRO A 35 -10.49 19.78 7.64
N GLU A 36 -9.85 20.83 7.13
CA GLU A 36 -10.48 21.81 6.25
C GLU A 36 -10.84 21.12 4.90
N LEU A 37 -12.14 20.99 4.61
CA LEU A 37 -12.67 19.87 3.81
C LEU A 37 -13.01 20.17 2.33
N ALA A 38 -12.67 21.35 1.78
CA ALA A 38 -13.08 21.69 0.40
C ALA A 38 -12.03 21.38 -0.70
N VAL A 39 -10.73 21.30 -0.37
CA VAL A 39 -9.63 21.11 -1.36
C VAL A 39 -9.04 19.69 -1.33
N LYS A 40 -9.49 18.84 -0.40
CA LYS A 40 -8.79 17.59 -0.03
C LYS A 40 -9.22 16.33 -0.79
N VAL A 41 -10.37 16.30 -1.45
CA VAL A 41 -10.85 15.10 -2.18
C VAL A 41 -9.88 14.64 -3.28
N PRO A 42 -9.31 15.53 -4.13
CA PRO A 42 -8.32 15.11 -5.11
C PRO A 42 -7.06 14.53 -4.47
N ILE A 43 -6.63 15.10 -3.33
CA ILE A 43 -5.46 14.64 -2.58
C ILE A 43 -5.71 13.23 -2.02
N LEU A 44 -6.91 12.95 -1.51
CA LEU A 44 -7.29 11.61 -1.07
C LEU A 44 -7.16 10.59 -2.20
N ILE A 45 -7.68 10.91 -3.39
CA ILE A 45 -7.61 10.02 -4.56
C ILE A 45 -6.15 9.75 -4.93
N ILE A 46 -5.30 10.79 -4.96
CA ILE A 46 -3.88 10.66 -5.28
C ILE A 46 -3.17 9.76 -4.25
N VAL A 47 -3.40 9.98 -2.95
CA VAL A 47 -2.75 9.20 -1.89
C VAL A 47 -3.21 7.73 -1.91
N LEU A 48 -4.52 7.49 -2.08
CA LEU A 48 -5.05 6.13 -2.22
C LEU A 48 -4.50 5.44 -3.48
N PHE A 49 -4.33 6.17 -4.58
CA PHE A 49 -3.71 5.66 -5.79
C PHE A 49 -2.25 5.25 -5.54
N PHE A 50 -1.47 6.05 -4.81
CA PHE A 50 -0.11 5.66 -4.43
C PHE A 50 -0.09 4.39 -3.57
N PHE A 51 -0.97 4.28 -2.57
CA PHE A 51 -1.07 3.05 -1.78
C PHE A 51 -1.49 1.85 -2.62
N PHE A 52 -2.40 2.04 -3.57
CA PHE A 52 -2.78 1.00 -4.51
C PHE A 52 -1.58 0.53 -5.35
N VAL A 53 -0.78 1.45 -5.90
CA VAL A 53 0.42 1.09 -6.67
C VAL A 53 1.43 0.30 -5.81
N VAL A 54 1.65 0.71 -4.57
CA VAL A 54 2.54 0.01 -3.63
C VAL A 54 2.00 -1.39 -3.30
N GLY A 55 0.70 -1.49 -3.00
CA GLY A 55 0.03 -2.76 -2.70
C GLY A 55 0.05 -3.72 -3.89
N TRP A 56 -0.25 -3.19 -5.09
CA TRP A 56 -0.18 -3.93 -6.34
C TRP A 56 1.24 -4.44 -6.63
N THR A 57 2.25 -3.59 -6.41
CA THR A 57 3.65 -3.99 -6.56
C THR A 57 4.00 -5.12 -5.59
N GLY A 58 3.58 -5.01 -4.33
CA GLY A 58 3.74 -6.08 -3.33
C GLY A 58 3.07 -7.39 -3.73
N TYR A 59 1.85 -7.32 -4.26
CA TYR A 59 1.10 -8.46 -4.79
C TYR A 59 1.84 -9.13 -5.96
N VAL A 60 2.31 -8.35 -6.93
CA VAL A 60 3.09 -8.87 -8.07
C VAL A 60 4.37 -9.54 -7.58
N MET A 61 5.11 -8.94 -6.65
CA MET A 61 6.31 -9.55 -6.07
C MET A 61 6.02 -10.86 -5.33
N TYR A 62 4.89 -10.93 -4.62
CA TYR A 62 4.47 -12.13 -3.90
C TYR A 62 4.07 -13.29 -4.82
N THR A 63 3.33 -12.96 -5.89
CA THR A 63 2.75 -13.94 -6.83
C THR A 63 3.69 -14.36 -7.95
N THR A 64 4.68 -13.53 -8.31
CA THR A 64 5.61 -13.84 -9.38
C THR A 64 6.44 -15.10 -9.06
N PRO A 65 6.44 -16.12 -9.93
CA PRO A 65 7.30 -17.28 -9.77
C PRO A 65 8.77 -16.88 -9.94
N MET A 66 9.65 -17.44 -9.11
CA MET A 66 11.09 -17.13 -9.18
C MET A 66 11.62 -17.47 -10.58
N PRO A 67 12.37 -16.57 -11.24
CA PRO A 67 13.00 -16.85 -12.52
C PRO A 67 13.80 -18.16 -12.47
N ARG A 68 13.65 -19.02 -13.49
CA ARG A 68 14.38 -20.29 -13.60
C ARG A 68 15.90 -20.09 -13.60
N SER A 69 16.39 -18.91 -13.99
CA SER A 69 17.82 -18.55 -13.95
C SER A 69 18.41 -18.57 -12.54
N LEU A 70 17.62 -18.27 -11.49
CA LEU A 70 18.02 -18.33 -10.08
C LEU A 70 17.73 -19.70 -9.43
N ARG A 71 17.30 -20.72 -10.21
CA ARG A 71 17.02 -22.08 -9.73
C ARG A 71 18.16 -23.07 -10.03
N LYS A 72 19.18 -22.65 -10.79
CA LYS A 72 20.30 -23.49 -11.25
C LYS A 72 21.65 -23.17 -10.58
N GLY A 73 21.65 -22.39 -9.49
CA GLY A 73 22.81 -22.21 -8.62
C GLY A 73 22.66 -23.05 -7.37
#